data_AF-A0AAE9HYL6-F1
#
_entry.id   AF-A0AAE9HYL6-F1
#
_cell.length_a   1.000
_cell.length_b   1.000
_cell.length_c   1.000
_cell.angle_alpha   90.00
_cell.angle_beta   90.00
_cell.angle_gamma   90.00
#
_symmetry.space_group_name_H-M   'P 1'
#
loop_
_entity.id
_entity.type
_entity.pdbx_description
1 polymer ?
#
loop_
_entity_poly.entity_id
_entity_poly.type
_entity_poly.pdbx_seq_one_letter_code
_entity_poly.pdbx_strand_id
1 'polypeptide(L)'
;MTTFVAWVGADSRGMTSMYFASDSRLSWDKDKKNAWDCGQKVYASSVAPEIFGFTGYAVIPQSIISKACQLVDKGLRSPNDEKSIEGRADWLRILVQREAEKHPQIKDEDFTIFYGVRIGHGMPGRSSFHLNTYAWDSKLKQLAHACIPMPVCSAVLEISGTGSDALGEIKKIWDASDQGNTSRTMFSAFCDSLRNGKDPYSGGEPQLVGIYREGPAKIFGVVTENGPSFQGQLDTPLSHLAKIEWRDPLFQRVDAYGNVLKKAQRHARPAGV
;
A
#
# COMPACT_ATOMS: atom_id res chain seq x y z
N MET A 1 9.10 -7.48 8.97
CA MET A 1 10.17 -6.86 8.16
C MET A 1 9.68 -6.81 6.72
N THR A 2 9.82 -5.66 6.03
CA THR A 2 9.01 -5.28 4.84
C THR A 2 9.61 -4.05 4.16
N THR A 3 9.34 -3.85 2.86
CA THR A 3 9.38 -2.54 2.20
C THR A 3 7.94 -2.11 1.94
N PHE A 4 7.55 -0.97 2.50
CA PHE A 4 6.23 -0.37 2.29
C PHE A 4 6.40 1.08 1.86
N VAL A 5 5.58 1.52 0.91
CA VAL A 5 5.50 2.92 0.49
C VAL A 5 4.05 3.34 0.31
N ALA A 6 3.72 4.51 0.85
CA ALA A 6 2.47 5.21 0.62
C ALA A 6 2.73 6.52 -0.11
N TRP A 7 1.91 6.82 -1.11
CA TRP A 7 2.04 8.08 -1.84
C TRP A 7 0.70 8.59 -2.38
N VAL A 8 0.69 9.88 -2.73
CA VAL A 8 -0.41 10.53 -3.43
C VAL A 8 0.04 11.00 -4.80
N GLY A 9 -0.87 10.88 -5.77
CA GLY A 9 -0.71 11.45 -7.10
C GLY A 9 -1.60 12.68 -7.27
N ALA A 10 -1.06 13.74 -7.87
CA ALA A 10 -1.75 15.00 -8.12
C ALA A 10 -1.73 15.38 -9.61
N ASP A 11 -2.75 16.09 -10.05
CA ASP A 11 -2.79 16.84 -11.32
C ASP A 11 -2.86 18.35 -11.04
N SER A 12 -2.91 19.17 -12.09
CA SER A 12 -3.08 20.62 -11.97
C SER A 12 -4.34 21.07 -11.22
N ARG A 13 -5.27 20.14 -10.94
CA ARG A 13 -6.52 20.40 -10.25
C ARG A 13 -6.49 19.92 -8.79
N GLY A 14 -5.43 19.23 -8.35
CA GLY A 14 -5.18 18.78 -6.98
C GLY A 14 -4.95 17.25 -6.88
N MET A 15 -5.16 16.67 -5.69
CA MET A 15 -4.97 15.22 -5.49
C MET A 15 -5.95 14.39 -6.31
N THR A 16 -5.44 13.38 -7.02
CA THR A 16 -6.19 12.51 -7.93
C THR A 16 -6.34 11.09 -7.39
N SER A 17 -5.36 10.66 -6.60
CA SER A 17 -5.21 9.28 -6.19
C SER A 17 -4.27 9.14 -5.00
N MET A 18 -4.42 8.04 -4.26
CA MET A 18 -3.50 7.58 -3.22
C MET A 18 -3.26 6.09 -3.43
N TYR A 19 -2.05 5.62 -3.18
CA TYR A 19 -1.67 4.23 -3.37
C TYR A 19 -0.79 3.75 -2.23
N PHE A 20 -0.88 2.46 -1.94
CA PHE A 20 0.09 1.71 -1.15
C PHE A 20 0.72 0.63 -2.00
N ALA A 21 2.04 0.45 -1.86
CA ALA A 21 2.75 -0.69 -2.40
C ALA A 21 3.59 -1.36 -1.31
N SER A 22 3.72 -2.68 -1.42
CA SER A 22 4.57 -3.46 -0.52
C SER A 22 5.06 -4.72 -1.19
N ASP A 23 6.16 -5.27 -0.68
CA ASP A 23 6.68 -6.58 -1.08
C ASP A 23 5.79 -7.71 -0.53
N SER A 24 6.02 -8.96 -0.93
CA SER A 24 5.23 -10.12 -0.49
C SER A 24 5.97 -11.07 0.44
N ARG A 25 7.23 -10.79 0.80
CA ARG A 25 8.00 -11.62 1.71
C ARG A 25 7.52 -11.51 3.14
N LEU A 26 7.15 -12.63 3.75
CA LEU A 26 7.11 -12.77 5.21
C LEU A 26 8.32 -13.58 5.65
N SER A 27 8.97 -13.14 6.73
CA SER A 27 10.13 -13.81 7.33
C SER A 27 9.87 -14.04 8.82
N TRP A 28 10.24 -15.22 9.31
CA TRP A 28 10.03 -15.63 10.72
C TRP A 28 11.31 -15.70 11.53
N ASP A 29 12.46 -15.83 10.88
CA ASP A 29 13.76 -15.84 11.53
C ASP A 29 14.65 -14.69 11.07
N LYS A 30 15.59 -14.32 11.94
CA LYS A 30 16.64 -13.34 11.61
C LYS A 30 17.63 -13.89 10.57
N ASP A 31 17.67 -15.21 10.41
CA ASP A 31 18.59 -15.92 9.53
C ASP A 31 18.12 -15.95 8.07
N LYS A 32 16.92 -15.42 7.76
CA LYS A 32 16.35 -15.24 6.41
C LYS A 32 16.14 -16.54 5.64
N LYS A 33 16.25 -17.69 6.29
CA LYS A 33 16.10 -19.02 5.67
C LYS A 33 14.63 -19.42 5.62
N ASN A 34 13.84 -18.96 6.58
CA ASN A 34 12.41 -19.19 6.63
C ASN A 34 11.68 -17.95 6.12
N ALA A 35 11.65 -17.81 4.80
CA ALA A 35 10.93 -16.75 4.09
C ALA A 35 9.83 -17.33 3.19
N TRP A 36 8.72 -16.60 3.07
CA TRP A 36 7.60 -16.92 2.20
C TRP A 36 7.21 -15.70 1.37
N ASP A 37 7.41 -15.79 0.06
CA ASP A 37 7.28 -14.69 -0.90
C ASP A 37 5.86 -14.57 -1.50
N CYS A 38 4.83 -14.86 -0.71
CA CYS A 38 3.42 -14.74 -1.14
C CYS A 38 2.49 -14.18 -0.04
N GLY A 39 3.04 -13.53 0.99
CA GLY A 39 2.25 -12.96 2.07
C GLY A 39 1.61 -11.63 1.68
N GLN A 40 0.30 -11.48 1.88
CA GLN A 40 -0.40 -10.23 1.62
C GLN A 40 -0.11 -9.18 2.70
N LYS A 41 0.23 -7.95 2.28
CA LYS A 41 0.55 -6.82 3.16
C LYS A 41 -0.27 -5.57 2.91
N VAL A 42 -0.94 -5.48 1.76
CA VAL A 42 -1.83 -4.36 1.41
C VAL A 42 -3.22 -4.87 1.04
N TYR A 43 -4.23 -4.08 1.37
CA TYR A 43 -5.64 -4.44 1.29
C TYR A 43 -6.47 -3.27 0.77
N ALA A 44 -7.62 -3.57 0.19
CA ALA A 44 -8.59 -2.60 -0.29
C ALA A 44 -10.00 -3.08 0.05
N SER A 45 -10.87 -2.16 0.49
CA SER A 45 -12.30 -2.41 0.58
C SER A 45 -12.90 -2.58 -0.82
N SER A 46 -13.83 -3.53 -0.96
CA SER A 46 -14.51 -3.77 -2.24
C SER A 46 -15.63 -2.77 -2.53
N VAL A 47 -16.12 -2.06 -1.49
CA VAL A 47 -17.28 -1.15 -1.60
C VAL A 47 -16.96 0.30 -1.22
N ALA A 48 -15.89 0.54 -0.47
CA ALA A 48 -15.51 1.86 0.03
C ALA A 48 -14.15 2.30 -0.51
N PRO A 49 -13.86 3.61 -0.58
CA PRO A 49 -12.56 4.12 -0.99
C PRO A 49 -11.57 4.08 0.18
N GLU A 50 -11.33 2.88 0.70
CA GLU A 50 -10.49 2.61 1.86
C GLU A 50 -9.44 1.54 1.51
N ILE A 51 -8.17 1.85 1.78
CA ILE A 51 -7.03 0.97 1.60
C ILE A 51 -6.25 0.85 2.91
N PHE A 52 -5.62 -0.29 3.11
CA PHE A 52 -4.88 -0.61 4.32
C PHE A 52 -3.53 -1.22 3.95
N GLY A 53 -2.55 -1.06 4.82
CA GLY A 53 -1.27 -1.75 4.72
C GLY A 53 -0.65 -1.94 6.10
N PHE A 54 0.38 -2.75 6.21
CA PHE A 54 1.11 -2.86 7.47
C PHE A 54 2.60 -3.14 7.31
N THR A 55 3.36 -2.83 8.36
CA THR A 55 4.75 -3.21 8.57
C THR A 55 4.94 -3.78 9.98
N GLY A 56 6.08 -4.43 10.21
CA GLY A 56 6.38 -5.09 11.49
C GLY A 56 5.86 -6.54 11.55
N TYR A 57 5.32 -6.92 12.70
CA TYR A 57 4.71 -8.23 12.94
C TYR A 57 3.51 -8.49 12.02
N ALA A 58 3.38 -9.69 11.45
CA ALA A 58 2.39 -9.94 10.39
C ALA A 58 1.01 -10.39 10.90
N VAL A 59 0.96 -11.37 11.81
CA VAL A 59 -0.27 -12.12 12.13
C VAL A 59 -1.40 -11.21 12.59
N ILE A 60 -1.10 -10.24 13.44
CA ILE A 60 -2.10 -9.38 14.06
C ILE A 60 -2.62 -8.31 13.12
N PRO A 61 -1.78 -7.47 12.47
CA PRO A 61 -2.31 -6.51 11.53
C PRO A 61 -3.03 -7.20 10.36
N GLN A 62 -2.59 -8.37 9.89
CA GLN A 62 -3.35 -9.14 8.89
C GLN A 62 -4.76 -9.48 9.37
N SER A 63 -4.89 -9.98 10.61
CA SER A 63 -6.20 -10.30 11.23
C SER A 63 -7.07 -9.05 11.40
N ILE A 64 -6.50 -7.97 11.94
CA ILE A 64 -7.19 -6.69 12.17
C ILE A 64 -7.67 -6.09 10.86
N ILE A 65 -6.80 -5.98 9.86
CA ILE A 65 -7.12 -5.37 8.56
C ILE A 65 -8.14 -6.22 7.81
N SER A 66 -8.01 -7.55 7.82
CA SER A 66 -9.00 -8.44 7.19
C SER A 66 -10.38 -8.28 7.82
N LYS A 67 -10.43 -8.19 9.16
CA LYS A 67 -11.66 -7.90 9.91
C LYS A 67 -12.20 -6.51 9.59
N ALA A 68 -11.34 -5.49 9.52
CA ALA A 68 -11.73 -4.12 9.18
C ALA A 68 -12.36 -4.05 7.78
N CYS A 69 -11.73 -4.66 6.76
CA CYS A 69 -12.26 -4.73 5.41
C CYS A 69 -13.64 -5.41 5.38
N GLN A 70 -13.81 -6.53 6.08
CA GLN A 70 -15.11 -7.22 6.15
C GLN A 70 -16.19 -6.37 6.84
N LEU A 71 -15.85 -5.69 7.94
CA LEU A 71 -16.80 -4.81 8.64
C LEU A 71 -17.22 -3.63 7.77
N VAL A 72 -16.27 -3.02 7.05
CA VAL A 72 -16.55 -1.93 6.09
C VAL A 72 -17.42 -2.43 4.94
N ASP A 73 -17.04 -3.56 4.33
CA ASP A 73 -17.74 -4.13 3.18
C ASP A 73 -19.17 -4.60 3.52
N LYS A 74 -19.43 -4.91 4.80
CA LYS A 74 -20.76 -5.25 5.31
C LYS A 74 -21.54 -4.06 5.87
N GLY A 75 -20.98 -2.85 5.85
CA GLY A 75 -21.63 -1.65 6.39
C GLY A 75 -21.83 -1.69 7.91
N LEU A 76 -20.93 -2.36 8.63
CA LEU A 76 -21.00 -2.55 10.09
C LEU A 76 -20.28 -1.45 10.89
N ARG A 77 -19.80 -0.39 10.22
CA ARG A 77 -19.36 0.83 10.89
C ARG A 77 -20.57 1.67 11.26
N SER A 78 -20.55 2.34 12.42
CA SER A 78 -21.68 3.16 12.83
C SER A 78 -21.93 4.30 11.83
N PRO A 79 -23.19 4.73 11.61
CA PRO A 79 -23.48 5.84 10.70
C PRO A 79 -22.84 7.17 11.09
N ASN A 80 -22.46 7.34 12.36
CA ASN A 80 -21.77 8.53 12.83
C ASN A 80 -20.29 8.49 12.44
N ASP A 81 -19.63 7.34 12.67
CA ASP A 81 -18.23 7.17 12.32
C ASP A 81 -18.00 7.25 10.81
N GLU A 82 -18.97 6.79 10.00
CA GLU A 82 -18.87 6.78 8.53
C GLU A 82 -18.82 8.19 7.91
N LYS A 83 -19.37 9.21 8.60
CA LYS A 83 -19.56 10.56 8.04
C LYS A 83 -18.30 11.41 7.98
N SER A 84 -17.32 11.17 8.84
CA SER A 84 -16.12 12.02 8.94
C SER A 84 -14.83 11.21 8.94
N ILE A 85 -13.72 11.86 8.64
CA ILE A 85 -12.41 11.21 8.70
C ILE A 85 -12.06 10.83 10.14
N GLU A 86 -12.37 11.70 11.10
CA GLU A 86 -12.10 11.49 12.53
C GLU A 86 -12.87 10.26 13.03
N GLY A 87 -14.15 10.14 12.69
CA GLY A 87 -14.97 8.99 13.09
C GLY A 87 -14.44 7.67 12.52
N ARG A 88 -14.07 7.65 11.23
CA ARG A 88 -13.47 6.45 10.60
C ARG A 88 -12.12 6.10 11.22
N ALA A 89 -11.30 7.11 11.48
CA ALA A 89 -9.97 6.93 12.08
C ALA A 89 -10.07 6.43 13.52
N ASP A 90 -10.99 6.97 14.32
CA ASP A 90 -11.22 6.53 15.70
C ASP A 90 -11.82 5.13 15.77
N TRP A 91 -12.76 4.80 14.88
CA TRP A 91 -13.31 3.45 14.76
C TRP A 91 -12.20 2.42 14.54
N LEU A 92 -11.29 2.69 13.60
CA LEU A 92 -10.17 1.79 13.33
C LEU A 92 -9.18 1.76 14.49
N ARG A 93 -8.88 2.92 15.11
CA ARG A 93 -8.03 3.00 16.31
C ARG A 93 -8.53 2.10 17.43
N ILE A 94 -9.82 2.17 17.73
CA ILE A 94 -10.49 1.36 18.77
C ILE A 94 -10.40 -0.13 18.41
N LEU A 95 -10.63 -0.48 17.14
CA LEU A 95 -10.47 -1.85 16.67
C LEU A 95 -9.03 -2.35 16.87
N VAL A 96 -8.03 -1.58 16.45
CA VAL A 96 -6.60 -1.93 16.58
C VAL A 96 -6.22 -2.10 18.05
N GLN A 97 -6.55 -1.12 18.90
CA GLN A 97 -6.27 -1.16 20.34
C GLN A 97 -6.85 -2.42 20.98
N ARG A 98 -8.14 -2.68 20.75
CA ARG A 98 -8.85 -3.81 21.35
C ARG A 98 -8.27 -5.15 20.94
N GLU A 99 -7.90 -5.32 19.68
CA GLU A 99 -7.35 -6.59 19.17
C GLU A 99 -5.91 -6.79 19.65
N ALA A 100 -5.12 -5.71 19.74
CA ALA A 100 -3.77 -5.77 20.29
C ALA A 100 -3.76 -6.12 21.79
N GLU A 101 -4.56 -5.44 22.60
CA GLU A 101 -4.65 -5.71 24.05
C GLU A 101 -5.11 -7.13 24.38
N LYS A 102 -5.99 -7.69 23.55
CA LYS A 102 -6.56 -9.04 23.77
C LYS A 102 -5.67 -10.16 23.28
N HIS A 103 -4.61 -9.87 22.52
CA HIS A 103 -3.79 -10.92 21.93
C HIS A 103 -2.85 -11.54 22.99
N PRO A 104 -3.03 -12.81 23.39
CA PRO A 104 -2.35 -13.40 24.53
C PRO A 104 -0.83 -13.54 24.35
N GLN A 105 -0.36 -13.48 23.10
CA GLN A 105 1.03 -13.68 22.68
C GLN A 105 1.67 -12.43 22.04
N ILE A 106 1.12 -11.22 22.20
CA ILE A 106 1.72 -9.99 21.62
C ILE A 106 3.10 -9.62 22.20
N LYS A 107 3.69 -10.49 23.01
CA LYS A 107 4.53 -10.10 24.14
C LYS A 107 5.79 -9.32 23.77
N ASP A 108 6.28 -9.35 22.54
CA ASP A 108 7.54 -8.67 22.20
C ASP A 108 7.62 -8.13 20.76
N GLU A 109 6.49 -7.96 20.05
CA GLU A 109 6.52 -7.62 18.62
C GLU A 109 5.74 -6.35 18.27
N ASP A 110 6.42 -5.41 17.61
CA ASP A 110 5.87 -4.13 17.16
C ASP A 110 5.23 -4.26 15.76
N PHE A 111 4.22 -3.45 15.49
CA PHE A 111 3.64 -3.33 14.15
C PHE A 111 3.11 -1.93 13.90
N THR A 112 2.95 -1.58 12.62
CA THR A 112 2.26 -0.35 12.21
C THR A 112 1.22 -0.68 11.16
N ILE A 113 -0.01 -0.20 11.34
CA ILE A 113 -1.07 -0.23 10.34
C ILE A 113 -1.20 1.14 9.69
N PHE A 114 -1.26 1.15 8.36
CA PHE A 114 -1.51 2.31 7.53
C PHE A 114 -2.94 2.26 7.01
N TYR A 115 -3.65 3.38 7.09
CA TYR A 115 -5.04 3.50 6.67
C TYR A 115 -5.21 4.71 5.76
N GLY A 116 -5.40 4.44 4.46
CA GLY A 116 -5.64 5.43 3.43
C GLY A 116 -7.12 5.48 3.09
N VAL A 117 -7.70 6.67 3.08
CA VAL A 117 -9.14 6.84 2.82
C VAL A 117 -9.42 8.11 2.02
N ARG A 118 -10.45 8.06 1.17
CA ARG A 118 -11.06 9.25 0.56
C ARG A 118 -12.40 9.55 1.22
N ILE A 119 -12.60 10.80 1.64
CA ILE A 119 -13.92 11.34 2.00
C ILE A 119 -14.49 12.08 0.79
N GLY A 120 -15.78 11.90 0.52
CA GLY A 120 -16.48 12.55 -0.58
C GLY A 120 -16.12 11.98 -1.96
N HIS A 121 -16.49 12.68 -3.02
CA HIS A 121 -16.28 12.24 -4.40
C HIS A 121 -16.09 13.38 -5.40
N GLY A 122 -15.38 13.08 -6.48
CA GLY A 122 -15.12 13.99 -7.58
C GLY A 122 -13.92 14.90 -7.36
N MET A 123 -14.02 16.13 -7.85
CA MET A 123 -12.92 17.10 -7.88
C MET A 123 -12.52 17.58 -6.47
N PRO A 124 -11.30 18.13 -6.31
CA PRO A 124 -10.86 18.73 -5.05
C PRO A 124 -11.84 19.80 -4.56
N GLY A 125 -12.08 19.81 -3.25
CA GLY A 125 -13.17 20.56 -2.62
C GLY A 125 -14.46 19.75 -2.42
N ARG A 126 -14.65 18.66 -3.18
CA ARG A 126 -15.72 17.66 -2.95
C ARG A 126 -15.18 16.30 -2.52
N SER A 127 -13.89 16.05 -2.73
CA SER A 127 -13.18 14.91 -2.19
C SER A 127 -11.86 15.32 -1.52
N SER A 128 -11.46 14.56 -0.50
CA SER A 128 -10.17 14.69 0.19
C SER A 128 -9.61 13.32 0.54
N PHE A 129 -8.29 13.17 0.41
CA PHE A 129 -7.57 11.95 0.77
C PHE A 129 -6.91 12.13 2.13
N HIS A 130 -6.80 11.06 2.90
CA HIS A 130 -6.23 11.07 4.25
C HIS A 130 -5.43 9.79 4.48
N LEU A 131 -4.32 9.92 5.20
CA LEU A 131 -3.51 8.79 5.64
C LEU A 131 -3.38 8.84 7.17
N ASN A 132 -3.80 7.76 7.83
CA ASN A 132 -3.64 7.57 9.26
C ASN A 132 -2.67 6.41 9.52
N THR A 133 -1.90 6.51 10.61
CA THR A 133 -1.01 5.43 11.08
C THR A 133 -1.39 5.01 12.48
N TYR A 134 -1.26 3.72 12.77
CA TYR A 134 -1.50 3.11 14.07
C TYR A 134 -0.32 2.22 14.43
N ALA A 135 0.60 2.74 15.25
CA ALA A 135 1.84 2.07 15.61
C ALA A 135 1.75 1.49 17.03
N TRP A 136 1.83 0.16 17.12
CA TRP A 136 1.84 -0.56 18.38
C TRP A 136 3.27 -0.74 18.88
N ASP A 137 3.54 -0.23 20.07
CA ASP A 137 4.77 -0.51 20.83
C ASP A 137 4.46 -1.63 21.83
N SER A 138 5.04 -2.80 21.60
CA SER A 138 4.86 -3.99 22.44
C SER A 138 5.44 -3.84 23.85
N LYS A 139 6.52 -3.07 24.00
CA LYS A 139 7.20 -2.86 25.28
C LYS A 139 6.41 -1.91 26.17
N LEU A 140 5.92 -0.82 25.60
CA LEU A 140 5.09 0.17 26.28
C LEU A 140 3.62 -0.25 26.36
N LYS A 141 3.20 -1.21 25.53
CA LYS A 141 1.80 -1.65 25.35
C LYS A 141 0.90 -0.47 24.99
N GLN A 142 1.37 0.37 24.07
CA GLN A 142 0.70 1.59 23.67
C GLN A 142 0.51 1.61 22.16
N LEU A 143 -0.64 2.16 21.75
CA LEU A 143 -0.93 2.46 20.36
C LEU A 143 -0.78 3.97 20.13
N ALA A 144 0.20 4.34 19.33
CA ALA A 144 0.31 5.70 18.81
C ALA A 144 -0.56 5.83 17.55
N HIS A 145 -1.30 6.93 17.45
CA HIS A 145 -2.06 7.31 16.25
C HIS A 145 -1.50 8.62 15.70
N ALA A 146 -1.31 8.70 14.38
CA ALA A 146 -0.95 9.94 13.71
C ALA A 146 -1.73 10.11 12.40
N CYS A 147 -2.00 11.38 12.06
CA CYS A 147 -2.54 11.78 10.76
C CYS A 147 -1.40 12.36 9.93
N ILE A 148 -1.10 11.76 8.78
CA ILE A 148 -0.01 12.24 7.91
C ILE A 148 -0.52 13.42 7.07
N PRO A 149 0.15 14.58 7.11
CA PRO A 149 -0.26 15.74 6.32
C PRO A 149 -0.27 15.46 4.81
N MET A 150 -1.33 15.87 4.13
CA MET A 150 -1.39 15.75 2.68
C MET A 150 -0.62 16.89 2.00
N PRO A 151 0.26 16.58 1.03
CA PRO A 151 0.96 17.58 0.24
C PRO A 151 0.00 18.24 -0.78
N VAL A 152 0.48 19.32 -1.41
CA VAL A 152 -0.23 20.02 -2.50
C VAL A 152 0.05 19.45 -3.89
N CYS A 153 1.11 18.64 -4.02
CA CYS A 153 1.54 17.98 -5.26
C CYS A 153 1.75 16.47 -5.03
N SER A 154 2.07 15.73 -6.09
CA SER A 154 2.42 14.31 -5.97
C SER A 154 3.63 14.16 -5.05
N ALA A 155 3.50 13.41 -3.96
CA ALA A 155 4.60 13.14 -3.07
C ALA A 155 4.45 11.77 -2.39
N VAL A 156 5.58 11.25 -1.92
CA VAL A 156 5.58 10.14 -0.97
C VAL A 156 5.11 10.69 0.38
N LEU A 157 4.17 9.97 0.97
CA LEU A 157 3.62 10.28 2.29
C LEU A 157 4.43 9.56 3.38
N GLU A 158 4.79 8.31 3.11
CA GLU A 158 5.46 7.45 4.09
C GLU A 158 6.28 6.37 3.38
N ILE A 159 7.46 6.07 3.93
CA ILE A 159 8.22 4.86 3.62
C ILE A 159 8.49 4.15 4.94
N SER A 160 8.08 2.89 5.05
CA SER A 160 8.15 2.14 6.30
C SER A 160 8.71 0.73 6.10
N GLY A 161 9.30 0.22 7.18
CA GLY A 161 9.91 -1.10 7.24
C GLY A 161 11.43 -1.08 7.06
N THR A 162 12.00 -2.27 6.88
CA THR A 162 13.46 -2.48 6.81
C THR A 162 14.07 -2.00 5.50
N GLY A 163 13.28 -1.98 4.41
CA GLY A 163 13.75 -1.53 3.10
C GLY A 163 13.65 -0.03 2.86
N SER A 164 13.32 0.77 3.88
CA SER A 164 13.18 2.23 3.75
C SER A 164 14.44 2.89 3.20
N ASP A 165 15.62 2.50 3.71
CA ASP A 165 16.89 3.08 3.28
C ASP A 165 17.22 2.71 1.83
N ALA A 166 17.10 1.42 1.48
CA ALA A 166 17.34 0.92 0.12
C ALA A 166 16.40 1.59 -0.91
N LEU A 167 15.12 1.74 -0.56
CA LEU A 167 14.17 2.46 -1.39
C LEU A 167 14.51 3.95 -1.47
N GLY A 168 14.90 4.57 -0.37
CA GLY A 168 15.30 5.98 -0.32
C GLY A 168 16.48 6.28 -1.27
N GLU A 169 17.47 5.40 -1.35
CA GLU A 169 18.60 5.53 -2.29
C GLU A 169 18.15 5.49 -3.76
N ILE A 170 17.36 4.49 -4.14
CA ILE A 170 16.89 4.32 -5.52
C ILE A 170 15.91 5.43 -5.91
N LYS A 171 15.08 5.87 -4.96
CA LYS A 171 14.16 6.98 -5.18
C LYS A 171 14.89 8.27 -5.52
N LYS A 172 16.05 8.56 -4.90
CA LYS A 172 16.84 9.75 -5.25
C LYS A 172 17.26 9.76 -6.72
N ILE A 173 17.57 8.60 -7.30
CA ILE A 173 17.91 8.46 -8.72
C ILE A 173 16.70 8.76 -9.60
N TRP A 174 15.54 8.19 -9.25
CA TRP A 174 14.29 8.44 -9.95
C TRP A 174 13.80 9.90 -9.83
N ASP A 175 13.94 10.52 -8.67
CA ASP A 175 13.56 11.91 -8.45
C ASP A 175 14.42 12.89 -9.26
N ALA A 176 15.69 12.55 -9.50
CA ALA A 176 16.60 13.33 -10.34
C ALA A 176 16.36 13.16 -11.85
N SER A 177 15.49 12.23 -12.25
CA SER A 177 15.11 12.01 -13.65
C SER A 177 14.11 13.06 -14.17
N ASP A 178 13.91 13.07 -15.49
CA ASP A 178 12.89 13.88 -16.16
C ASP A 178 11.44 13.53 -15.75
N GLN A 179 11.25 12.41 -15.05
CA GLN A 179 9.97 11.89 -14.58
C GLN A 179 9.77 12.03 -13.06
N GLY A 180 10.66 12.75 -12.36
CA GLY A 180 10.61 12.95 -10.92
C GLY A 180 9.26 13.48 -10.40
N ASN A 181 8.98 13.24 -9.12
CA ASN A 181 7.75 13.71 -8.44
C ASN A 181 6.44 13.21 -9.08
N THR A 182 6.39 11.97 -9.53
CA THR A 182 5.19 11.33 -10.08
C THR A 182 4.90 10.00 -9.39
N SER A 183 3.65 9.54 -9.43
CA SER A 183 3.28 8.19 -8.97
C SER A 183 4.11 7.10 -9.65
N ARG A 184 4.52 7.34 -10.89
CA ARG A 184 5.40 6.46 -11.65
C ARG A 184 6.77 6.36 -11.00
N THR A 185 7.40 7.49 -10.73
CA THR A 185 8.69 7.52 -10.03
C THR A 185 8.62 6.76 -8.71
N MET A 186 7.53 6.91 -7.96
CA MET A 186 7.35 6.26 -6.66
C MET A 186 7.23 4.74 -6.79
N PHE A 187 6.35 4.25 -7.66
CA PHE A 187 6.17 2.81 -7.85
C PHE A 187 7.37 2.15 -8.53
N SER A 188 7.97 2.82 -9.53
CA SER A 188 9.13 2.27 -10.25
C SER A 188 10.36 2.19 -9.35
N ALA A 189 10.61 3.21 -8.53
CA ALA A 189 11.66 3.16 -7.51
C ALA A 189 11.44 2.02 -6.51
N PHE A 190 10.19 1.78 -6.11
CA PHE A 190 9.82 0.64 -5.26
C PHE A 190 10.13 -0.71 -5.93
N CYS A 191 9.66 -0.94 -7.16
CA CYS A 191 9.93 -2.18 -7.88
C CYS A 191 11.43 -2.40 -8.12
N ASP A 192 12.17 -1.35 -8.46
CA ASP A 192 13.61 -1.43 -8.67
C ASP A 192 14.38 -1.71 -7.38
N SER A 193 13.95 -1.13 -6.25
CA SER A 193 14.50 -1.44 -4.92
C SER A 193 14.28 -2.89 -4.53
N LEU A 194 13.08 -3.40 -4.76
CA LEU A 194 12.75 -4.79 -4.50
C LEU A 194 13.60 -5.75 -5.33
N ARG A 195 13.78 -5.47 -6.62
CA ARG A 195 14.60 -6.28 -7.53
C ARG A 195 16.10 -6.22 -7.20
N ASN A 196 16.60 -5.08 -6.72
CA ASN A 196 18.01 -4.95 -6.29
C ASN A 196 18.31 -5.86 -5.09
N GLY A 197 17.31 -6.13 -4.24
CA GLY A 197 17.45 -7.08 -3.13
C GLY A 197 18.38 -6.59 -2.01
N LYS A 198 18.66 -5.27 -1.95
CA LYS A 198 19.49 -4.66 -0.89
C LYS A 198 18.89 -4.87 0.50
N ASP A 199 17.56 -4.82 0.64
CA ASP A 199 16.89 -5.24 1.87
C ASP A 199 16.59 -6.74 1.82
N PRO A 200 17.30 -7.57 2.59
CA PRO A 200 17.14 -9.02 2.54
C PRO A 200 15.79 -9.50 3.08
N TYR A 201 15.07 -8.67 3.82
CA TYR A 201 13.78 -9.02 4.40
C TYR A 201 12.58 -8.63 3.53
N SER A 202 12.86 -7.98 2.40
CA SER A 202 11.87 -7.67 1.37
C SER A 202 12.10 -8.57 0.16
N GLY A 203 11.03 -9.06 -0.45
CA GLY A 203 11.13 -9.93 -1.61
C GLY A 203 9.78 -10.34 -2.19
N GLY A 204 9.83 -11.27 -3.13
CA GLY A 204 8.66 -11.73 -3.87
C GLY A 204 8.08 -10.69 -4.81
N GLU A 205 6.87 -10.97 -5.28
CA GLU A 205 6.17 -10.10 -6.21
C GLU A 205 5.59 -8.85 -5.51
N PRO A 206 5.60 -7.69 -6.19
CA PRO A 206 5.05 -6.45 -5.66
C PRO A 206 3.53 -6.50 -5.52
N GLN A 207 3.02 -5.87 -4.47
CA GLN A 207 1.60 -5.67 -4.22
C GLN A 207 1.24 -4.20 -4.41
N LEU A 208 0.05 -3.92 -4.94
CA LEU A 208 -0.40 -2.56 -5.21
C LEU A 208 -1.90 -2.41 -4.96
N VAL A 209 -2.26 -1.42 -4.13
CA VAL A 209 -3.65 -0.97 -3.93
C VAL A 209 -3.73 0.53 -4.08
N GLY A 210 -4.93 1.05 -4.35
CA GLY A 210 -5.11 2.49 -4.47
C GLY A 210 -6.57 2.94 -4.55
N ILE A 211 -6.74 4.23 -4.34
CA ILE A 211 -8.02 4.94 -4.38
C ILE A 211 -7.92 6.09 -5.37
N TYR A 212 -9.00 6.30 -6.13
CA TYR A 212 -9.15 7.42 -7.06
C TYR A 212 -10.16 8.42 -6.52
N ARG A 213 -10.27 9.58 -7.19
CA ARG A 213 -11.33 10.58 -6.94
C ARG A 213 -12.74 10.03 -7.06
N GLU A 214 -12.94 8.86 -7.65
CA GLU A 214 -14.23 8.21 -7.86
C GLU A 214 -14.17 6.70 -7.64
N GLY A 215 -15.31 6.15 -7.19
CA GLY A 215 -15.48 4.71 -6.97
C GLY A 215 -14.82 4.16 -5.70
N PRO A 216 -14.92 2.84 -5.48
CA PRO A 216 -14.29 2.16 -4.36
C PRO A 216 -12.77 2.07 -4.54
N ALA A 217 -12.10 1.57 -3.51
CA ALA A 217 -10.69 1.20 -3.60
C ALA A 217 -10.46 0.08 -4.62
N LYS A 218 -9.21 -0.04 -5.07
CA LYS A 218 -8.80 -0.99 -6.11
C LYS A 218 -7.59 -1.78 -5.63
N ILE A 219 -7.62 -3.06 -5.96
CA ILE A 219 -6.45 -3.93 -5.95
C ILE A 219 -5.96 -4.00 -7.41
N PHE A 220 -4.68 -3.71 -7.62
CA PHE A 220 -4.06 -3.75 -8.93
C PHE A 220 -3.26 -5.04 -9.09
N GLY A 221 -3.31 -5.61 -10.29
CA GLY A 221 -2.34 -6.63 -10.69
C GLY A 221 -1.04 -5.97 -11.16
N VAL A 222 0.08 -6.65 -10.98
CA VAL A 222 1.39 -6.18 -11.45
C VAL A 222 1.98 -7.22 -12.39
N VAL A 223 2.37 -6.84 -13.60
CA VAL A 223 3.03 -7.75 -14.54
C VAL A 223 4.53 -7.52 -14.48
N THR A 224 5.26 -8.43 -13.84
CA THR A 224 6.72 -8.36 -13.73
C THR A 224 7.40 -9.24 -14.77
N GLU A 225 8.72 -9.29 -14.74
CA GLU A 225 9.51 -10.25 -15.54
C GLU A 225 9.18 -11.72 -15.25
N ASN A 226 8.65 -12.02 -14.06
CA ASN A 226 8.22 -13.37 -13.67
C ASN A 226 6.79 -13.70 -14.15
N GLY A 227 6.08 -12.71 -14.69
CA GLY A 227 4.70 -12.84 -15.17
C GLY A 227 3.70 -11.96 -14.42
N PRO A 228 2.39 -12.13 -14.70
CA PRO A 228 1.35 -11.45 -13.94
C PRO A 228 1.35 -11.93 -12.49
N SER A 229 1.28 -10.98 -11.56
CA SER A 229 1.08 -11.23 -10.14
C SER A 229 -0.12 -10.45 -9.63
N PHE A 230 -0.83 -11.06 -8.68
CA PHE A 230 -1.97 -10.44 -8.03
C PHE A 230 -1.83 -10.66 -6.52
N GLN A 231 -1.90 -9.56 -5.75
CA GLN A 231 -1.66 -9.56 -4.29
C GLN A 231 -0.33 -10.22 -3.87
N GLY A 232 0.69 -10.12 -4.71
CA GLY A 232 2.03 -10.63 -4.39
C GLY A 232 2.20 -12.13 -4.64
N GLN A 233 1.24 -12.76 -5.29
CA GLN A 233 1.34 -14.14 -5.77
C GLN A 233 1.41 -14.15 -7.29
N LEU A 234 2.35 -14.91 -7.85
CA LEU A 234 2.37 -15.19 -9.29
C LEU A 234 1.07 -15.89 -9.68
N ASP A 235 0.40 -15.27 -10.62
CA ASP A 235 -0.94 -15.66 -10.99
C ASP A 235 -0.94 -16.98 -11.76
N THR A 236 -1.99 -17.77 -11.57
CA THR A 236 -2.26 -18.96 -12.39
C THR A 236 -3.46 -18.64 -13.27
N PRO A 237 -3.51 -19.16 -14.51
CA PRO A 237 -4.04 -18.51 -15.72
C PRO A 237 -5.46 -17.90 -15.74
N LEU A 238 -6.22 -17.77 -14.66
CA LEU A 238 -7.61 -17.31 -14.64
C LEU A 238 -7.81 -15.79 -14.53
N SER A 239 -6.76 -15.00 -14.27
CA SER A 239 -6.93 -13.57 -14.00
C SER A 239 -7.25 -12.69 -15.20
N HIS A 240 -7.08 -13.21 -16.42
CA HIS A 240 -7.61 -12.57 -17.62
C HIS A 240 -9.15 -12.53 -17.65
N LEU A 241 -9.82 -13.34 -16.83
CA LEU A 241 -11.28 -13.38 -16.72
C LEU A 241 -11.84 -12.32 -15.75
N ALA A 242 -11.00 -11.77 -14.89
CA ALA A 242 -11.41 -10.77 -13.91
C ALA A 242 -11.20 -9.34 -14.44
N LYS A 243 -12.05 -8.40 -14.00
CA LYS A 243 -11.89 -6.96 -14.29
C LYS A 243 -10.81 -6.35 -13.38
N ILE A 244 -9.56 -6.75 -13.59
CA ILE A 244 -8.39 -6.25 -12.86
C ILE A 244 -7.72 -5.16 -13.69
N GLU A 245 -7.31 -4.08 -13.02
CA GLU A 245 -6.40 -3.10 -13.61
C GLU A 245 -4.96 -3.55 -13.40
N TRP A 246 -4.21 -3.66 -14.49
CA TRP A 246 -2.82 -4.11 -14.44
C TRP A 246 -1.85 -2.94 -14.59
N ARG A 247 -0.71 -3.04 -13.89
CA ARG A 247 0.43 -2.13 -13.99
C ARG A 247 1.71 -2.91 -14.28
N ASP A 248 2.64 -2.32 -15.01
CA ASP A 248 4.01 -2.85 -15.11
C ASP A 248 4.91 -2.18 -14.04
N PRO A 249 6.19 -2.58 -13.88
CA PRO A 249 7.13 -1.94 -12.95
C PRO A 249 7.42 -0.47 -13.26
N LEU A 250 7.02 0.03 -14.43
CA LEU A 250 7.10 1.44 -14.82
C LEU A 250 5.77 2.17 -14.60
N PHE A 251 4.85 1.57 -13.85
CA PHE A 251 3.51 2.07 -13.55
C PHE A 251 2.65 2.37 -14.79
N GLN A 252 2.97 1.78 -15.94
CA GLN A 252 2.18 1.87 -17.18
C GLN A 252 0.93 1.03 -17.05
N ARG A 253 -0.14 1.44 -17.74
CA ARG A 253 -1.34 0.60 -17.84
C ARG A 253 -1.09 -0.48 -18.89
N VAL A 254 -1.11 -1.72 -18.46
CA VAL A 254 -0.92 -2.90 -19.32
C VAL A 254 -2.16 -3.81 -19.27
N ASP A 255 -2.21 -4.82 -20.15
CA ASP A 255 -3.06 -5.99 -19.96
C ASP A 255 -2.36 -7.05 -19.09
N ALA A 256 -3.03 -8.17 -18.80
CA ALA A 256 -2.47 -9.27 -18.00
C ALA A 256 -1.27 -9.97 -18.66
N TYR A 257 -0.99 -9.69 -19.94
CA TYR A 257 0.15 -10.22 -20.69
C TYR A 257 1.31 -9.22 -20.75
N GLY A 258 1.17 -8.04 -20.12
CA GLY A 258 2.19 -6.99 -20.11
C GLY A 258 2.16 -6.08 -21.35
N ASN A 259 1.16 -6.20 -22.22
CA ASN A 259 1.05 -5.29 -23.37
C ASN A 259 0.52 -3.92 -22.93
N VAL A 260 1.25 -2.86 -23.28
CA VAL A 260 0.84 -1.48 -23.03
C VAL A 260 -0.47 -1.16 -23.76
N LEU A 261 -1.47 -0.66 -23.03
CA LEU A 261 -2.79 -0.36 -23.59
C LEU A 261 -2.71 0.80 -24.60
N LYS A 262 -3.60 0.81 -25.62
CA LYS A 262 -3.62 1.77 -26.77
C LYS A 262 -3.67 3.28 -26.44
N LYS A 263 -3.79 3.67 -25.17
CA LYS A 263 -3.78 5.07 -24.70
C LYS A 263 -2.88 5.29 -23.48
N ALA A 264 -2.10 4.28 -23.10
CA ALA A 264 -1.13 4.40 -22.04
C ALA A 264 0.13 5.06 -22.59
N GLN A 265 0.68 5.98 -21.82
CA GLN A 265 1.96 6.61 -22.16
C GLN A 265 3.08 5.62 -21.85
N ARG A 266 4.09 5.54 -22.73
CA ARG A 266 5.30 4.73 -22.51
C ARG A 266 6.33 5.50 -21.70
N HIS A 267 7.08 4.77 -20.89
CA HIS A 267 8.07 5.31 -19.96
C HIS A 267 9.39 4.56 -20.06
N ALA A 268 10.47 5.24 -19.70
CA ALA A 268 11.80 4.67 -19.64
C ALA A 268 12.32 4.71 -18.20
N ARG A 269 13.10 3.70 -17.83
CA ARG A 269 13.87 3.66 -16.59
C ARG A 269 15.07 4.61 -16.72
N PRO A 270 15.39 5.44 -15.70
CA PRO A 270 16.59 6.28 -15.73
C PRO A 270 17.86 5.42 -15.69
N ALA A 271 18.98 6.00 -16.15
CA ALA A 271 20.27 5.34 -16.08
C ALA A 271 20.74 5.19 -14.62
N GLY A 272 21.37 4.05 -14.29
CA GLY A 272 21.99 3.82 -12.98
C GLY A 272 21.10 3.18 -11.91
N VAL A 273 19.95 2.63 -12.30
CA VAL A 273 19.02 1.88 -11.42
C VAL A 273 19.14 0.38 -11.61
#